data_AF-A0A417F7S8-F1
#
_entry.id   AF-A0A417F7S8-F1
#
_cell.length_a   1.000
_cell.length_b   1.000
_cell.length_c   1.000
_cell.angle_alpha   90.00
_cell.angle_beta   90.00
_cell.angle_gamma   90.00
#
_symmetry.space_group_name_H-M   'P 1'
#
loop_
_entity.id
_entity.type
_entity.pdbx_description
1 polymer ?
#
loop_
_entity_poly.entity_id
_entity_poly.type
_entity_poly.pdbx_seq_one_letter_code
_entity_poly.pdbx_strand_id
1 'polypeptide(L)' 'MTINQVIRILDPATTAEELATIEYYGGLHGREKMVAACDEACRVAVGIMRKYQEAHKNID' A
#
# COMPACT_ATOMS: atom_id res chain seq x y z
N MET A 1 6.25 1.13 -6.67
CA MET A 1 6.23 0.31 -5.44
C MET A 1 6.08 -1.16 -5.78
N THR A 2 6.68 -2.09 -5.02
CA THR A 2 6.55 -3.54 -5.23
C THR A 2 5.34 -4.14 -4.49
N ILE A 3 4.86 -5.32 -4.90
CA ILE A 3 3.73 -6.00 -4.22
C ILE A 3 4.02 -6.24 -2.73
N ASN A 4 5.23 -6.67 -2.38
CA ASN A 4 5.60 -6.89 -0.98
C ASN A 4 5.58 -5.57 -0.16
N GLN A 5 5.93 -4.45 -0.78
CA GLN A 5 5.81 -3.13 -0.13
C GLN A 5 4.35 -2.71 0.03
N VAL A 6 3.50 -2.97 -0.97
CA VAL A 6 2.06 -2.72 -0.88
C VAL A 6 1.44 -3.54 0.24
N ILE A 7 1.74 -4.85 0.31
CA ILE A 7 1.26 -5.74 1.37
C ILE A 7 1.70 -5.18 2.72
N ARG A 8 3.00 -4.89 2.90
CA ARG A 8 3.49 -4.34 4.16
C ARG A 8 2.80 -3.04 4.55
N ILE A 9 2.43 -2.17 3.62
CA ILE A 9 1.74 -0.90 3.95
C ILE A 9 0.25 -1.10 4.28
N LEU A 10 -0.42 -2.03 3.59
CA LEU A 10 -1.88 -2.21 3.70
C LEU A 10 -2.31 -3.36 4.62
N ASP A 11 -1.39 -4.22 5.05
CA ASP A 11 -1.68 -5.34 5.94
C ASP A 11 -2.15 -4.82 7.30
N PRO A 12 -3.35 -5.20 7.77
CA PRO A 12 -3.85 -4.82 9.10
C PRO A 12 -2.96 -5.29 10.25
N ALA A 13 -2.09 -6.29 10.03
CA ALA A 13 -1.12 -6.76 11.00
C ALA A 13 0.12 -5.85 11.10
N THR A 14 0.35 -4.95 10.13
CA THR A 14 1.47 -4.02 10.18
C THR A 14 1.28 -3.02 11.31
N THR A 15 2.26 -2.96 12.20
CA THR A 15 2.25 -2.05 13.34
C THR A 15 2.58 -0.60 12.94
N ALA A 16 2.15 0.36 13.76
CA ALA A 16 2.52 1.76 13.57
C ALA A 16 4.04 1.98 13.60
N GLU A 17 4.78 1.20 14.39
CA GLU A 17 6.24 1.24 14.45
C GLU A 17 6.88 0.77 13.14
N GLU A 18 6.38 -0.31 12.55
CA GLU A 18 6.84 -0.80 11.24
C GLU A 18 6.50 0.18 10.13
N LEU A 19 5.33 0.83 10.19
CA LEU A 19 4.94 1.89 9.27
C LEU A 19 5.82 3.14 9.44
N ALA A 20 6.19 3.49 10.68
CA ALA A 20 7.09 4.61 10.99
C ALA A 20 8.52 4.38 10.47
N THR A 21 8.97 3.13 10.31
CA THR A 21 10.26 2.87 9.61
C THR A 21 10.24 3.32 8.15
N ILE A 22 9.06 3.44 7.55
CA ILE A 22 8.86 4.02 6.21
C ILE A 22 8.91 5.56 6.30
N GLU A 23 8.33 6.15 7.36
CA GLU A 23 8.39 7.60 7.65
C GLU A 23 9.81 8.11 7.94
N TYR A 24 10.68 7.30 8.54
CA TYR A 24 12.01 7.72 9.00
C TYR A 24 12.96 8.18 7.87
N TYR A 25 12.66 7.88 6.60
CA TYR A 25 13.36 8.42 5.43
C TYR A 25 12.86 9.82 4.98
N GLY A 26 11.97 10.45 5.77
CA GLY A 26 11.24 11.66 5.40
C GLY A 26 11.77 13.00 5.94
N GLY A 27 12.50 13.02 7.05
CA GLY A 27 12.86 14.27 7.73
C GLY A 27 11.61 15.12 8.06
N LEU A 28 11.69 16.44 7.83
CA LEU A 28 10.63 17.42 8.11
C LEU A 28 9.27 17.17 7.41
N HIS A 29 9.19 16.24 6.44
CA HIS A 29 7.98 15.91 5.67
C HIS A 29 7.53 14.45 5.84
N GLY A 30 7.85 13.80 6.96
CA GLY A 30 7.56 12.38 7.21
C GLY A 30 6.10 11.98 6.95
N ARG A 31 5.14 12.77 7.47
CA ARG A 31 3.71 12.54 7.28
C ARG A 31 3.30 12.57 5.81
N GLU A 32 3.74 13.57 5.04
CA GLU A 32 3.37 13.71 3.63
C GLU A 32 3.89 12.53 2.79
N LYS A 33 5.12 12.08 3.08
CA LYS A 33 5.69 10.91 2.41
C LYS A 33 4.94 9.62 2.78
N MET A 34 4.51 9.47 4.03
CA MET A 34 3.68 8.32 4.43
C MET A 34 2.33 8.35 3.73
N VAL A 35 1.66 9.50 3.65
CA VAL A 35 0.39 9.62 2.92
C VAL A 35 0.59 9.24 1.45
N ALA A 36 1.62 9.78 0.79
CA ALA A 36 1.94 9.44 -0.60
C ALA A 36 2.25 7.95 -0.80
N ALA A 37 2.90 7.30 0.17
CA ALA A 37 3.16 5.86 0.13
C ALA A 37 1.87 5.04 0.27
N CYS A 38 0.97 5.44 1.17
CA CYS A 38 -0.35 4.83 1.31
C CYS A 38 -1.22 5.01 0.05
N ASP A 39 -1.23 6.21 -0.54
CA ASP A 39 -1.96 6.49 -1.79
C ASP A 39 -1.46 5.62 -2.95
N GLU A 40 -0.14 5.51 -3.09
CA GLU A 40 0.47 4.63 -4.09
C GLU A 40 0.13 3.15 -3.81
N ALA A 41 0.04 2.74 -2.54
CA ALA A 41 -0.27 1.37 -2.16
C ALA A 41 -1.71 1.03 -2.53
N CYS A 42 -2.64 1.92 -2.18
CA CYS A 42 -4.05 1.84 -2.57
C CYS A 42 -4.20 1.76 -4.10
N ARG A 43 -3.48 2.61 -4.84
CA ARG A 43 -3.52 2.62 -6.32
C ARG A 43 -3.12 1.26 -6.89
N VAL A 44 -2.01 0.70 -6.42
CA VAL A 44 -1.53 -0.61 -6.88
C VAL A 44 -2.48 -1.73 -6.48
N ALA A 45 -2.95 -1.76 -5.22
CA ALA A 45 -3.87 -2.77 -4.72
C ALA A 45 -5.20 -2.78 -5.49
N VAL A 46 -5.80 -1.61 -5.71
CA VAL A 46 -7.04 -1.48 -6.51
C VAL A 46 -6.81 -1.93 -7.95
N GLY A 47 -5.67 -1.60 -8.55
CA GLY A 47 -5.31 -2.09 -9.88
C GLY A 47 -5.26 -3.61 -9.97
N ILE A 48 -4.69 -4.27 -8.96
CA ILE A 48 -4.65 -5.74 -8.86
C ILE A 48 -6.07 -6.30 -8.67
N MET A 49 -6.86 -5.74 -7.76
CA MET A 49 -8.23 -6.18 -7.49
C MET A 49 -9.13 -6.05 -8.73
N ARG A 50 -8.98 -4.98 -9.52
CA ARG A 50 -9.71 -4.81 -10.78
C ARG A 50 -9.31 -5.85 -11.82
N LYS A 51 -8.02 -6.14 -11.97
CA LYS A 51 -7.53 -7.20 -12.88
C LYS A 51 -8.02 -8.57 -12.43
N TYR A 52 -8.01 -8.84 -11.12
CA TYR A 52 -8.57 -10.05 -10.54
C TYR A 52 -10.07 -10.14 -10.88
N GLN A 53 -10.84 -9.09 -10.62
CA GLN A 53 -12.25 -9.04 -10.98
C GLN A 53 -12.46 -9.31 -12.47
N GLU A 54 -11.68 -8.70 -13.37
CA GLU A 54 -11.78 -8.93 -14.82
C GLU A 54 -11.45 -10.36 -15.24
N ALA A 55 -10.43 -10.97 -14.64
CA ALA A 55 -10.07 -12.37 -14.89
C ALA A 55 -11.10 -13.36 -14.32
N HIS A 56 -11.82 -12.96 -13.27
CA HIS A 56 -12.82 -13.77 -12.56
C HIS A 56 -14.27 -13.30 -12.78
N LYS A 57 -14.53 -12.44 -13.78
CA LYS A 57 -15.85 -11.88 -14.13
C LYS A 57 -16.91 -12.92 -14.52
N ASN A 58 -16.55 -14.21 -14.55
CA ASN A 58 -17.40 -15.34 -14.88
C ASN A 58 -17.51 -16.36 -13.74
N ILE A 59 -17.14 -15.98 -12.51
CA ILE A 59 -17.33 -16.82 -11.32
C ILE A 59 -18.34 -16.06 -10.45
N ASP A 60 -19.61 -16.32 -10.73
CA ASP A 60 -20.73 -15.91 -9.87
C ASP A 60 -20.68 -16.64 -8.52
#